data_AF-A0A1I0B579-F1
#
_entry.id   AF-A0A1I0B579-F1
#
_cell.length_a   1.000
_cell.length_b   1.000
_cell.length_c   1.000
_cell.angle_alpha   90.00
_cell.angle_beta   90.00
_cell.angle_gamma   90.00
#
_symmetry.space_group_name_H-M   'P 1'
#
loop_
_entity.id
_entity.type
_entity.pdbx_description
1 polymer ?
#
loop_
_entity_poly.entity_id
_entity_poly.type
_entity_poly.pdbx_seq_one_letter_code
_entity_poly.pdbx_strand_id
1 'polypeptide(L)'
;MLKHLIKNTLIGALLLSSYPIYACENMDLGVQVVMPTQKNLYKIISDDPVLIQSAPVGSCHQGAKTLTTNDRVIVKAFLNGYYSINYQDETGTQHSGWIPTSTVRQLQLTSTGDNLLLNDQVILSRLDKAKAQSCYPTFKQLFMKSDFPFDYWLIPEEEIQLDITGIVHRYLTAKVHYVRAVSGQSGTMAMLQYDLDEGTLWQLEGEDKSPIPLVINKVQSLEFQSCLLGVETASDTLTAPSAESTKTTSTTANQSIKYVTYPGRTYFYELDSGEFIQSNIFIIEGDEVNTSTVFGLYTKVSYTAKNGRIYKGWVLSDNLSEFSPGQ
;
A
#
# COMPACT_ATOMS: atom_id res chain seq x y z
N MET A 1 -74.02 -33.30 4.53
CA MET A 1 -74.42 -32.35 3.48
C MET A 1 -73.79 -31.01 3.82
N LEU A 2 -72.51 -30.72 3.55
CA LEU A 2 -71.73 -30.67 2.31
C LEU A 2 -72.15 -29.53 1.35
N LYS A 3 -71.33 -28.46 1.36
CA LYS A 3 -70.98 -27.49 0.27
C LYS A 3 -72.10 -26.53 -0.17
N HIS A 4 -71.90 -25.23 -0.42
CA HIS A 4 -70.84 -24.42 -1.04
C HIS A 4 -71.21 -22.93 -0.78
N LEU A 5 -70.43 -21.87 -0.96
CA LEU A 5 -69.00 -21.56 -1.14
C LEU A 5 -68.98 -20.01 -1.14
N ILE A 6 -68.13 -19.41 -0.33
CA ILE A 6 -67.86 -17.97 -0.30
C ILE A 6 -67.02 -17.59 -1.54
N LYS A 7 -67.45 -16.58 -2.31
CA LYS A 7 -66.62 -15.83 -3.27
C LYS A 7 -66.80 -14.34 -2.95
N ASN A 8 -65.84 -13.72 -2.27
CA ASN A 8 -64.72 -12.95 -2.83
C ASN A 8 -65.15 -11.91 -3.88
N THR A 9 -65.09 -10.62 -3.51
CA THR A 9 -64.32 -9.60 -4.25
C THR A 9 -64.10 -8.40 -3.32
N LEU A 10 -63.00 -8.39 -2.56
CA LEU A 10 -62.51 -7.18 -1.91
C LEU A 10 -61.46 -6.59 -2.86
N ILE A 11 -61.84 -5.53 -3.58
CA ILE A 11 -60.95 -4.73 -4.42
C ILE A 11 -60.13 -3.87 -3.44
N GLY A 12 -59.04 -4.43 -2.94
CA GLY A 12 -58.00 -3.67 -2.26
C GLY A 12 -57.18 -2.92 -3.31
N ALA A 13 -57.54 -1.67 -3.56
CA ALA A 13 -56.72 -0.75 -4.33
C ALA A 13 -55.42 -0.49 -3.56
N LEU A 14 -54.38 -1.25 -3.86
CA LEU A 14 -53.00 -0.89 -3.56
C LEU A 14 -52.69 0.38 -4.37
N LEU A 15 -52.78 1.53 -3.70
CA LEU A 15 -52.10 2.75 -4.13
C LEU A 15 -50.60 2.49 -4.01
N LEU A 16 -50.02 1.77 -4.97
CA LEU A 16 -48.62 1.94 -5.31
C LEU A 16 -48.50 3.38 -5.80
N SER A 17 -48.08 4.27 -4.90
CA SER A 17 -47.57 5.57 -5.31
C SER A 17 -46.36 5.26 -6.20
N SER A 18 -46.59 5.28 -7.51
CA SER A 18 -45.54 5.26 -8.52
C SER A 18 -44.74 6.53 -8.32
N TYR A 19 -43.73 6.48 -7.45
CA TYR A 19 -42.68 7.47 -7.44
C TYR A 19 -42.11 7.47 -8.86
N PRO A 20 -42.09 8.62 -9.56
CA PRO A 20 -41.51 8.69 -10.88
C PRO A 20 -40.07 8.20 -10.79
N ILE A 21 -39.80 7.07 -11.46
CA ILE A 21 -38.44 6.64 -11.79
C ILE A 21 -37.96 7.69 -12.79
N TYR A 22 -37.40 8.79 -12.29
CA TYR A 22 -36.70 9.73 -13.14
C TYR A 22 -35.49 8.98 -13.69
N ALA A 23 -35.54 8.63 -14.98
CA ALA A 23 -34.39 8.12 -15.70
C ALA A 23 -33.29 9.18 -15.62
N CYS A 24 -32.21 8.90 -14.90
CA CYS A 24 -31.06 9.79 -14.74
C CYS A 24 -30.17 9.83 -16.01
N GLU A 25 -30.74 9.50 -17.17
CA GLU A 25 -30.03 9.55 -18.44
C GLU A 25 -29.96 11.01 -18.90
N ASN A 26 -28.74 11.56 -18.90
CA ASN A 26 -28.39 12.87 -19.47
C ASN A 26 -28.66 14.12 -18.62
N MET A 27 -28.22 14.13 -17.35
CA MET A 27 -27.92 15.41 -16.71
C MET A 27 -26.59 15.96 -17.27
N ASP A 28 -26.69 16.95 -18.15
CA ASP A 28 -25.54 17.74 -18.60
C ASP A 28 -25.06 18.61 -17.44
N LEU A 29 -24.00 18.16 -16.76
CA LEU A 29 -23.62 18.72 -15.47
C LEU A 29 -23.00 20.13 -15.57
N GLY A 30 -22.63 20.64 -16.75
CA GLY A 30 -22.07 22.01 -16.91
C GLY A 30 -20.83 22.33 -16.07
N VAL A 31 -20.30 21.37 -15.31
CA VAL A 31 -19.16 21.51 -14.39
C VAL A 31 -17.91 20.96 -15.07
N GLN A 32 -16.79 21.67 -14.91
CA GLN A 32 -15.49 21.21 -15.42
C GLN A 32 -15.09 19.88 -14.76
N VAL A 33 -15.04 18.83 -15.57
CA VAL A 33 -14.50 17.53 -15.19
C VAL A 33 -12.98 17.60 -15.22
N VAL A 34 -12.33 17.34 -14.09
CA VAL A 34 -10.87 17.26 -14.03
C VAL A 34 -10.46 15.83 -14.38
N MET A 35 -9.81 15.68 -15.53
CA MET A 35 -9.24 14.40 -15.96
C MET A 35 -7.82 14.28 -15.36
N PRO A 36 -7.50 13.20 -14.64
CA PRO A 36 -6.14 12.97 -14.17
C PRO A 36 -5.21 12.75 -15.36
N THR A 37 -4.01 13.34 -15.32
CA THR A 37 -2.97 13.20 -16.35
C THR A 37 -2.34 11.81 -16.39
N GLN A 38 -2.55 10.99 -15.35
CA GLN A 38 -2.10 9.61 -15.24
C GLN A 38 -3.25 8.70 -14.79
N LYS A 39 -3.32 7.49 -15.35
CA LYS A 39 -4.28 6.47 -14.89
C LYS A 39 -3.82 5.97 -13.53
N ASN A 40 -4.54 6.34 -12.48
CA ASN A 40 -4.23 5.98 -11.12
C ASN A 40 -5.09 4.79 -10.69
N LEU A 41 -4.45 3.74 -10.16
CA LEU A 41 -5.11 2.58 -9.56
C LEU A 41 -5.45 2.90 -8.10
N TYR A 42 -6.64 2.52 -7.65
CA TYR A 42 -7.09 2.74 -6.28
C TYR A 42 -7.61 1.44 -5.68
N LYS A 43 -7.42 1.26 -4.37
CA LYS A 43 -8.01 0.19 -3.56
C LYS A 43 -9.18 0.75 -2.77
N ILE A 44 -10.28 0.02 -2.69
CA ILE A 44 -11.41 0.36 -1.83
C ILE A 44 -11.00 0.15 -0.36
N ILE A 45 -11.23 1.12 0.51
CA ILE A 45 -10.86 1.10 1.93
C ILE A 45 -12.07 1.15 2.87
N SER A 46 -13.27 1.06 2.32
CA SER A 46 -14.51 1.07 3.11
C SER A 46 -14.76 -0.31 3.71
N ASP A 47 -15.05 -0.37 5.01
CA ASP A 47 -15.52 -1.60 5.68
C ASP A 47 -16.93 -2.00 5.21
N ASP A 48 -17.74 -1.00 4.84
CA ASP A 48 -19.06 -1.20 4.25
C ASP A 48 -19.00 -1.33 2.71
N PRO A 49 -19.92 -2.10 2.09
CA PRO A 49 -20.01 -2.18 0.64
C PRO A 49 -20.24 -0.81 -0.01
N VAL A 50 -19.40 -0.46 -0.99
CA VAL A 50 -19.45 0.81 -1.72
C VAL A 50 -20.33 0.64 -2.96
N LEU A 51 -21.46 1.33 -3.00
CA LEU A 51 -22.34 1.34 -4.17
C LEU A 51 -21.74 2.16 -5.31
N ILE A 52 -21.69 1.58 -6.50
CA ILE A 52 -21.33 2.30 -7.73
C ILE A 52 -22.54 3.11 -8.17
N GLN A 53 -22.43 4.43 -8.16
CA GLN A 53 -23.51 5.35 -8.53
C GLN A 53 -23.45 5.69 -10.02
N SER A 54 -24.61 5.91 -10.65
CA SER A 54 -24.65 6.33 -12.06
C SER A 54 -24.24 7.79 -12.26
N ALA A 55 -24.30 8.62 -11.21
CA ALA A 55 -23.92 10.02 -11.21
C ALA A 55 -23.25 10.43 -9.89
N PRO A 56 -22.40 11.48 -9.86
CA PRO A 56 -21.66 11.92 -8.68
C PRO A 56 -22.47 12.80 -7.71
N VAL A 57 -23.67 13.27 -8.09
CA VAL A 57 -24.51 14.12 -7.23
C VAL A 57 -25.98 13.83 -7.49
N GLY A 58 -26.77 13.74 -6.41
CA GLY A 58 -28.22 13.60 -6.46
C GLY A 58 -28.72 12.17 -6.24
N SER A 59 -30.02 12.06 -5.94
CA SER A 59 -30.81 10.88 -5.53
C SER A 59 -30.85 9.70 -6.53
N CYS A 60 -29.89 9.59 -7.44
CA CYS A 60 -29.74 8.49 -8.39
C CYS A 60 -28.95 7.34 -7.75
N HIS A 61 -29.60 6.60 -6.86
CA HIS A 61 -29.04 5.40 -6.20
C HIS A 61 -29.29 4.10 -6.99
N GLN A 62 -29.24 4.13 -8.32
CA GLN A 62 -29.30 2.90 -9.11
C GLN A 62 -27.90 2.34 -9.34
N GLY A 63 -27.29 1.89 -8.25
CA GLY A 63 -26.11 1.05 -8.30
C GLY A 63 -26.51 -0.41 -8.19
N ALA A 64 -26.48 -1.17 -9.29
CA ALA A 64 -26.74 -2.61 -9.26
C ALA A 64 -25.58 -3.41 -8.63
N LYS A 65 -24.45 -2.75 -8.30
CA LYS A 65 -23.22 -3.40 -7.90
C LYS A 65 -22.53 -2.67 -6.76
N THR A 66 -22.03 -3.46 -5.81
CA THR A 66 -21.24 -3.02 -4.67
C THR A 66 -19.79 -3.43 -4.84
N LEU A 67 -18.88 -2.58 -4.41
CA LEU A 67 -17.47 -2.88 -4.23
C LEU A 67 -17.18 -3.13 -2.74
N THR A 68 -16.18 -3.94 -2.44
CA THR A 68 -15.76 -4.33 -1.08
C THR A 68 -14.32 -3.89 -0.81
N THR A 69 -13.86 -3.94 0.44
CA THR A 69 -12.56 -3.45 0.97
C THR A 69 -11.29 -4.00 0.27
N ASN A 70 -11.43 -4.87 -0.72
CA ASN A 70 -10.31 -5.40 -1.50
C ASN A 70 -10.45 -5.21 -3.00
N ASP A 71 -11.58 -4.69 -3.48
CA ASP A 71 -11.75 -4.36 -4.88
C ASP A 71 -10.80 -3.22 -5.28
N ARG A 72 -10.30 -3.30 -6.51
CA ARG A 72 -9.44 -2.28 -7.12
C ARG A 72 -10.17 -1.62 -8.27
N VAL A 73 -10.01 -0.31 -8.39
CA VAL A 73 -10.68 0.50 -9.41
C VAL A 73 -9.69 1.43 -10.09
N ILE A 74 -9.94 1.68 -11.38
CA ILE A 74 -9.19 2.69 -12.13
C ILE A 74 -10.01 3.97 -12.12
N VAL A 75 -9.44 5.05 -11.56
CA VAL A 75 -10.09 6.36 -11.55
C VAL A 75 -9.84 7.06 -12.87
N LYS A 76 -10.93 7.53 -13.50
CA LYS A 76 -10.94 8.22 -14.78
C LYS A 76 -11.14 9.72 -14.67
N ALA A 77 -11.85 10.16 -13.64
CA ALA A 77 -12.19 11.56 -13.44
C ALA A 77 -12.54 11.83 -11.98
N PHE A 78 -12.47 13.09 -11.59
CA PHE A 78 -12.95 13.57 -10.29
C PHE A 78 -14.01 14.66 -10.49
N LEU A 79 -15.11 14.57 -9.74
CA LEU A 79 -16.15 15.58 -9.71
C LEU A 79 -16.84 15.59 -8.34
N ASN A 80 -16.86 16.75 -7.67
CA ASN A 80 -17.63 17.01 -6.45
C ASN A 80 -17.44 15.99 -5.31
N GLY A 81 -16.20 15.53 -5.07
CA GLY A 81 -15.93 14.55 -4.02
C GLY A 81 -16.21 13.10 -4.41
N TYR A 82 -16.45 12.83 -5.70
CA TYR A 82 -16.59 11.49 -6.27
C TYR A 82 -15.52 11.22 -7.32
N TYR A 83 -15.12 9.97 -7.41
CA TYR A 83 -14.31 9.45 -8.52
C TYR A 83 -15.18 8.73 -9.52
N SER A 84 -15.02 9.06 -10.80
CA SER A 84 -15.48 8.21 -11.88
C SER A 84 -14.53 7.04 -12.01
N ILE A 85 -15.05 5.82 -11.98
CA ILE A 85 -14.26 4.59 -11.98
C ILE A 85 -14.62 3.69 -13.16
N ASN A 86 -13.64 2.87 -13.53
CA ASN A 86 -13.84 1.61 -14.22
C ASN A 86 -13.44 0.45 -13.31
N TYR A 87 -14.23 -0.61 -13.33
CA TYR A 87 -14.04 -1.82 -12.53
C TYR A 87 -14.36 -3.05 -13.38
N GLN A 88 -13.61 -4.14 -13.20
CA GLN A 88 -13.89 -5.44 -13.80
C GLN A 88 -14.24 -6.41 -12.69
N ASP A 89 -15.38 -7.10 -12.81
CA ASP A 89 -15.77 -8.10 -11.82
C ASP A 89 -15.10 -9.46 -12.06
N GLU A 90 -15.36 -10.40 -11.14
CA GLU A 90 -14.84 -11.77 -11.20
C GLU A 90 -15.21 -12.54 -12.48
N THR A 91 -16.28 -12.15 -13.16
CA THR A 91 -16.72 -12.75 -14.44
C THR A 91 -16.03 -12.11 -15.65
N GLY A 92 -15.22 -11.08 -15.44
CA GLY A 92 -14.59 -10.30 -16.49
C GLY A 92 -15.49 -9.20 -17.07
N THR A 93 -16.68 -8.98 -16.52
CA THR A 93 -17.60 -7.94 -17.01
C THR A 93 -17.13 -6.57 -16.51
N GLN A 94 -17.07 -5.59 -17.41
CA GLN A 94 -16.67 -4.21 -17.11
C GLN A 94 -17.86 -3.40 -16.59
N HIS A 95 -17.63 -2.64 -15.53
CA HIS A 95 -18.57 -1.72 -14.90
C HIS A 95 -17.95 -0.32 -14.84
N SER A 96 -18.80 0.69 -14.91
CA SER A 96 -18.38 2.08 -14.74
C SER A 96 -19.41 2.84 -13.92
N GLY A 97 -18.94 3.83 -13.15
CA GLY A 97 -19.81 4.72 -12.41
C GLY A 97 -19.01 5.61 -11.48
N TRP A 98 -19.66 6.10 -10.43
CA TRP A 98 -19.10 7.05 -9.49
C TRP A 98 -19.09 6.48 -8.08
N ILE A 99 -18.01 6.71 -7.35
CA ILE A 99 -17.89 6.33 -5.94
C ILE A 99 -17.37 7.51 -5.12
N PRO A 100 -17.73 7.62 -3.83
CA PRO A 100 -17.20 8.69 -2.98
C PRO A 100 -15.69 8.57 -2.86
N THR A 101 -14.98 9.69 -2.92
CA THR A 101 -13.51 9.70 -2.80
C THR A 101 -13.00 9.18 -1.46
N SER A 102 -13.81 9.27 -0.41
CA SER A 102 -13.51 8.75 0.93
C SER A 102 -13.46 7.23 1.02
N THR A 103 -13.96 6.51 0.01
CA THR A 103 -14.01 5.03 0.04
C THR A 103 -12.83 4.37 -0.65
N VAL A 104 -11.87 5.14 -1.16
CA VAL A 104 -10.69 4.61 -1.84
C VAL A 104 -9.39 5.23 -1.36
N ARG A 105 -8.31 4.45 -1.47
CA ARG A 105 -6.92 4.89 -1.31
C ARG A 105 -6.16 4.67 -2.62
N GLN A 106 -5.42 5.68 -3.06
CA GLN A 106 -4.57 5.56 -4.24
C GLN A 106 -3.47 4.53 -3.97
N LEU A 107 -3.29 3.59 -4.90
CA LEU A 107 -2.12 2.73 -4.92
C LEU A 107 -1.03 3.49 -5.70
N GLN A 108 0.05 3.86 -5.00
CA GLN A 108 1.22 4.48 -5.62
C GLN A 108 1.90 3.43 -6.51
N LEU A 109 1.60 3.44 -7.81
CA LEU A 109 2.37 2.71 -8.81
C LEU A 109 3.58 3.56 -9.17
N THR A 110 4.71 3.34 -8.49
CA THR A 110 5.97 4.00 -8.87
C THR A 110 6.56 3.31 -10.09
N SER A 111 6.26 3.80 -11.29
CA SER A 111 7.16 3.58 -12.44
C SER A 111 7.40 4.87 -13.22
N THR A 112 8.61 5.40 -13.09
CA THR A 112 9.20 6.26 -14.11
C THR A 112 9.57 5.38 -15.31
N GLY A 113 8.81 5.49 -16.40
CA GLY A 113 9.11 4.82 -17.65
C GLY A 113 7.85 4.28 -18.33
N ASP A 114 7.64 4.70 -19.57
CA ASP A 114 6.47 4.44 -20.39
C ASP A 114 6.06 2.94 -20.48
N ASN A 115 4.75 2.73 -20.55
CA ASN A 115 4.07 1.49 -20.97
C ASN A 115 4.19 0.24 -20.09
N LEU A 116 3.98 0.37 -18.78
CA LEU A 116 3.43 -0.74 -17.98
C LEU A 116 1.90 -0.65 -17.96
N LEU A 117 1.27 -0.89 -19.11
CA LEU A 117 -0.12 -1.37 -19.15
C LEU A 117 -0.09 -2.84 -18.72
N LEU A 118 0.05 -3.08 -17.42
CA LEU A 118 -0.20 -4.39 -16.85
C LEU A 118 -1.38 -4.29 -15.90
N ASN A 119 -2.43 -4.99 -16.31
CA ASN A 119 -3.61 -5.25 -15.53
C ASN A 119 -3.16 -6.09 -14.33
N ASP A 120 -2.88 -5.47 -13.18
CA ASP A 120 -2.32 -6.13 -11.99
C ASP A 120 -3.16 -7.32 -11.49
N GLN A 121 -4.45 -7.34 -11.84
CA GLN A 121 -5.33 -8.49 -11.59
C GLN A 121 -4.96 -9.74 -12.40
N VAL A 122 -4.23 -9.62 -13.52
CA VAL A 122 -3.85 -10.75 -14.40
C VAL A 122 -2.51 -11.36 -14.01
N ILE A 123 -1.60 -10.58 -13.42
CA ILE A 123 -0.27 -11.08 -13.09
C ILE A 123 -0.28 -11.91 -11.80
N LEU A 124 -1.05 -11.48 -10.80
CA LEU A 124 -1.11 -12.15 -9.50
C LEU A 124 -2.11 -13.32 -9.48
N SER A 125 -3.16 -13.27 -10.31
CA SER A 125 -4.10 -14.40 -10.45
C SER A 125 -3.54 -15.58 -11.26
N ARG A 126 -2.34 -15.44 -11.84
CA ARG A 126 -1.71 -16.46 -12.70
C ARG A 126 -0.27 -16.79 -12.33
N LEU A 127 0.25 -16.29 -11.20
CA LEU A 127 1.55 -16.71 -10.73
C LEU A 127 1.44 -18.16 -10.25
N ASP A 128 1.90 -19.09 -11.07
CA ASP A 128 2.00 -20.48 -10.67
C ASP A 128 3.32 -20.74 -9.92
N LYS A 129 3.34 -21.87 -9.20
CA LYS A 129 4.49 -22.30 -8.42
C LYS A 129 5.75 -22.50 -9.27
N ALA A 130 5.62 -22.90 -10.54
CA ALA A 130 6.76 -23.14 -11.42
C ALA A 130 7.42 -21.81 -11.85
N LYS A 131 6.61 -20.77 -12.14
CA LYS A 131 7.11 -19.42 -12.40
C LYS A 131 7.77 -18.84 -11.16
N ALA A 132 7.16 -18.97 -9.99
CA ALA A 132 7.77 -18.55 -8.73
C ALA A 132 9.12 -19.28 -8.47
N GLN A 133 9.20 -20.58 -8.77
CA GLN A 133 10.44 -21.36 -8.66
C GLN A 133 11.53 -20.88 -9.62
N SER A 134 11.20 -20.38 -10.82
CA SER A 134 12.20 -19.77 -11.70
C SER A 134 12.83 -18.50 -11.11
N CYS A 135 12.12 -17.83 -10.20
CA CYS A 135 12.60 -16.67 -9.44
C CYS A 135 13.26 -17.04 -8.11
N TYR A 136 13.61 -18.32 -7.93
CA TYR A 136 14.28 -18.79 -6.73
C TYR A 136 15.57 -18.01 -6.39
N PRO A 137 16.49 -17.72 -7.33
CA PRO A 137 17.73 -17.00 -6.99
C PRO A 137 17.47 -15.60 -6.43
N THR A 138 16.54 -14.85 -7.02
CA THR A 138 16.19 -13.50 -6.56
C THR A 138 15.43 -13.55 -5.24
N PHE A 139 14.55 -14.53 -5.04
CA PHE A 139 13.87 -14.68 -3.75
C PHE A 139 14.84 -15.07 -2.62
N LYS A 140 15.79 -15.96 -2.91
CA LYS A 140 16.86 -16.31 -1.96
C LYS A 140 17.66 -15.05 -1.60
N GLN A 141 18.09 -14.26 -2.58
CA GLN A 141 18.84 -13.02 -2.30
C GLN A 141 18.02 -12.01 -1.50
N LEU A 142 16.73 -11.85 -1.80
CA LEU A 142 15.83 -11.02 -1.01
C LEU A 142 15.84 -11.41 0.47
N PHE A 143 15.72 -12.71 0.75
CA PHE A 143 15.76 -13.24 2.12
C PHE A 143 17.15 -13.09 2.75
N MET A 144 18.23 -13.42 2.03
CA MET A 144 19.60 -13.31 2.54
C MET A 144 20.02 -11.86 2.84
N LYS A 145 19.38 -10.87 2.20
CA LYS A 145 19.60 -9.43 2.44
C LYS A 145 18.58 -8.80 3.39
N SER A 146 17.71 -9.61 4.01
CA SER A 146 16.82 -9.15 5.06
C SER A 146 17.54 -9.00 6.41
N ASP A 147 16.84 -8.49 7.42
CA ASP A 147 17.31 -8.46 8.81
C ASP A 147 17.13 -9.80 9.56
N PHE A 148 16.85 -10.90 8.85
CA PHE A 148 16.85 -12.24 9.45
C PHE A 148 18.20 -12.53 10.12
N PRO A 149 18.21 -13.07 11.36
CA PRO A 149 19.44 -13.10 12.14
C PRO A 149 20.29 -14.34 11.83
N PHE A 150 20.89 -14.36 10.63
CA PHE A 150 21.73 -15.46 10.13
C PHE A 150 22.92 -15.80 11.04
N ASP A 151 23.45 -14.82 11.76
CA ASP A 151 24.61 -14.99 12.66
C ASP A 151 24.37 -16.02 13.77
N TYR A 152 23.11 -16.22 14.21
CA TYR A 152 22.79 -17.24 15.22
C TYR A 152 22.94 -18.67 14.69
N TRP A 153 22.84 -18.86 13.38
CA TRP A 153 22.82 -20.20 12.79
C TRP A 153 24.22 -20.71 12.44
N LEU A 154 25.18 -19.81 12.21
CA LEU A 154 26.55 -20.15 11.80
C LEU A 154 26.54 -21.14 10.62
N ILE A 155 25.68 -20.88 9.63
CA ILE A 155 25.52 -21.63 8.39
C ILE A 155 26.01 -20.76 7.23
N PRO A 156 26.97 -21.23 6.42
CA PRO A 156 27.39 -20.54 5.20
C PRO A 156 26.23 -20.37 4.20
N GLU A 157 26.20 -19.26 3.46
CA GLU A 157 25.11 -18.94 2.51
C GLU A 157 24.92 -20.03 1.44
N GLU A 158 25.99 -20.69 1.02
CA GLU A 158 26.00 -21.80 0.08
C GLU A 158 25.28 -23.06 0.61
N GLU A 159 25.22 -23.24 1.92
CA GLU A 159 24.53 -24.36 2.57
C GLU A 159 23.04 -24.08 2.81
N ILE A 160 22.61 -22.83 2.66
CA ILE A 160 21.22 -22.41 2.81
C ILE A 160 20.44 -22.68 1.52
N GLN A 161 19.30 -23.33 1.66
CA GLN A 161 18.35 -23.62 0.59
C GLN A 161 16.99 -23.02 0.95
N LEU A 162 16.26 -22.58 -0.06
CA LEU A 162 14.89 -22.11 0.09
C LEU A 162 13.99 -22.90 -0.90
N ASP A 163 12.90 -23.44 -0.41
CA ASP A 163 11.94 -24.19 -1.20
C ASP A 163 10.61 -23.45 -1.18
N ILE A 164 10.14 -23.01 -2.34
CA ILE A 164 8.79 -22.45 -2.44
C ILE A 164 7.79 -23.59 -2.21
N THR A 165 7.02 -23.50 -1.14
CA THR A 165 6.10 -24.55 -0.71
C THR A 165 4.75 -24.38 -1.40
N GLY A 166 4.29 -23.15 -1.61
CA GLY A 166 3.07 -22.88 -2.36
C GLY A 166 2.81 -21.40 -2.60
N ILE A 167 1.68 -21.15 -3.26
CA ILE A 167 1.09 -19.82 -3.40
C ILE A 167 -0.36 -19.97 -2.96
N VAL A 168 -0.77 -19.20 -1.95
CA VAL A 168 -2.10 -19.24 -1.37
C VAL A 168 -2.66 -17.83 -1.38
N HIS A 169 -3.68 -17.60 -2.22
CA HIS A 169 -4.22 -16.26 -2.51
C HIS A 169 -3.09 -15.31 -2.98
N ARG A 170 -2.83 -14.25 -2.21
CA ARG A 170 -1.78 -13.25 -2.50
C ARG A 170 -0.42 -13.57 -1.88
N TYR A 171 -0.28 -14.71 -1.20
CA TYR A 171 0.93 -15.03 -0.45
C TYR A 171 1.72 -16.14 -1.12
N LEU A 172 3.01 -15.89 -1.32
CA LEU A 172 3.99 -16.91 -1.67
C LEU A 172 4.62 -17.43 -0.37
N THR A 173 4.56 -18.74 -0.16
CA THR A 173 5.12 -19.39 1.02
C THR A 173 6.38 -20.16 0.66
N ALA A 174 7.37 -20.13 1.55
CA ALA A 174 8.61 -20.87 1.37
C ALA A 174 9.16 -21.43 2.66
N LYS A 175 9.95 -22.49 2.53
CA LYS A 175 10.70 -23.13 3.59
C LYS A 175 12.18 -22.84 3.39
N VAL A 176 12.84 -22.35 4.42
CA VAL A 176 14.29 -22.19 4.44
C VAL A 176 14.88 -23.32 5.28
N HIS A 177 15.81 -24.06 4.72
CA HIS A 177 16.55 -25.12 5.39
C HIS A 177 18.02 -25.08 5.02
N TYR A 178 18.85 -25.74 5.80
CA TYR A 178 20.26 -25.92 5.49
C TYR A 178 20.60 -27.40 5.33
N VAL A 179 21.66 -27.67 4.57
CA VAL A 179 22.29 -28.99 4.47
C VAL A 179 23.80 -28.80 4.61
N ARG A 180 24.37 -29.21 5.75
CA ARG A 180 25.82 -29.09 5.99
C ARG A 180 26.56 -30.10 5.13
N ALA A 181 27.48 -29.62 4.29
CA ALA A 181 28.18 -30.47 3.33
C ALA A 181 29.05 -31.55 4.01
N VAL A 182 29.64 -31.20 5.16
CA VAL A 182 30.60 -32.07 5.87
C VAL A 182 29.91 -33.12 6.74
N SER A 183 28.85 -32.73 7.46
CA SER A 183 28.18 -33.64 8.41
C SER A 183 26.94 -34.32 7.82
N GLY A 184 26.42 -33.86 6.69
CA GLY A 184 25.11 -34.27 6.16
C GLY A 184 23.93 -33.83 7.03
N GLN A 185 24.18 -33.05 8.08
CA GLN A 185 23.13 -32.55 8.97
C GLN A 185 22.27 -31.54 8.22
N SER A 186 20.95 -31.69 8.35
CA SER A 186 19.99 -30.74 7.81
C SER A 186 19.04 -30.24 8.90
N GLY A 187 18.49 -29.05 8.69
CA GLY A 187 17.56 -28.43 9.62
C GLY A 187 16.76 -27.32 8.94
N THR A 188 15.60 -27.00 9.51
CA THR A 188 14.76 -25.88 9.02
C THR A 188 15.13 -24.63 9.79
N MET A 189 15.40 -23.54 9.07
CA MET A 189 15.76 -22.24 9.64
C MET A 189 14.53 -21.36 9.83
N ALA A 190 13.67 -21.30 8.82
CA ALA A 190 12.50 -20.42 8.81
C ALA A 190 11.40 -20.95 7.89
N MET A 191 10.16 -20.62 8.23
CA MET A 191 9.05 -20.57 7.29
C MET A 191 8.86 -19.12 6.88
N LEU A 192 8.73 -18.86 5.59
CA LEU A 192 8.55 -17.52 5.03
C LEU A 192 7.19 -17.38 4.38
N GLN A 193 6.63 -16.18 4.49
CA GLN A 193 5.48 -15.73 3.74
C GLN A 193 5.84 -14.40 3.08
N TYR A 194 5.60 -14.27 1.78
CA TYR A 194 5.82 -13.02 1.04
C TYR A 194 4.49 -12.58 0.43
N ASP A 195 4.10 -11.33 0.67
CA ASP A 195 2.88 -10.74 0.11
C ASP A 195 3.19 -10.17 -1.26
N LEU A 196 2.57 -10.74 -2.27
CA LEU A 196 2.78 -10.38 -3.66
C LEU A 196 2.18 -9.00 -4.01
N ASP A 197 1.23 -8.50 -3.21
CA ASP A 197 0.64 -7.17 -3.38
C ASP A 197 1.50 -6.09 -2.71
N GLU A 198 1.87 -6.33 -1.45
CA GLU A 198 2.51 -5.32 -0.60
C GLU A 198 4.04 -5.36 -0.69
N GLY A 199 4.60 -6.46 -1.22
CA GLY A 199 6.03 -6.67 -1.30
C GLY A 199 6.69 -6.92 0.05
N THR A 200 5.91 -7.26 1.08
CA THR A 200 6.39 -7.46 2.45
C THR A 200 6.76 -8.93 2.67
N LEU A 201 7.81 -9.18 3.45
CA LEU A 201 8.27 -10.52 3.83
C LEU A 201 8.06 -10.74 5.33
N TRP A 202 7.52 -11.90 5.71
CA TRP A 202 7.39 -12.32 7.11
C TRP A 202 8.05 -13.67 7.35
N GLN A 203 8.59 -13.83 8.55
CA GLN A 203 8.91 -15.11 9.14
C GLN A 203 7.70 -15.63 9.93
N LEU A 204 7.31 -16.88 9.69
CA LEU A 204 6.25 -17.56 10.44
C LEU A 204 6.88 -18.38 11.56
N GLU A 205 6.37 -18.24 12.79
CA GLU A 205 6.85 -18.98 13.96
C GLU A 205 5.83 -20.02 14.47
N GLY A 206 5.48 -21.03 13.66
CA GLY A 206 4.51 -22.05 14.06
C GLY A 206 3.06 -21.52 14.14
N GLU A 207 2.11 -22.40 14.48
CA GLU A 207 0.67 -22.10 14.34
C GLU A 207 0.14 -21.05 15.32
N ASP A 208 0.73 -20.94 16.51
CA ASP A 208 0.20 -20.10 17.62
C ASP A 208 0.90 -18.75 17.78
N LYS A 209 1.87 -18.41 16.93
CA LYS A 209 2.61 -17.15 17.05
C LYS A 209 2.33 -16.22 15.90
N SER A 210 2.37 -14.92 16.20
CA SER A 210 2.23 -13.87 15.20
C SER A 210 3.41 -13.90 14.22
N PRO A 211 3.16 -13.70 12.91
CA PRO A 211 4.22 -13.50 11.93
C PRO A 211 5.13 -12.33 12.31
N ILE A 212 6.44 -12.50 12.12
CA ILE A 212 7.44 -11.45 12.36
C ILE A 212 7.80 -10.80 11.02
N PRO A 213 7.51 -9.51 10.81
CA PRO A 213 7.90 -8.83 9.58
C PRO A 213 9.42 -8.71 9.50
N LEU A 214 9.98 -9.00 8.34
CA LEU A 214 11.40 -8.84 8.04
C LEU A 214 11.62 -7.54 7.27
N VAL A 215 12.64 -6.78 7.65
CA VAL A 215 13.10 -5.60 6.91
C VAL A 215 13.90 -6.09 5.71
N ILE A 216 13.40 -5.82 4.51
CA ILE A 216 14.02 -6.24 3.24
C ILE A 216 14.65 -5.06 2.50
N ASN A 217 15.68 -5.35 1.71
CA ASN A 217 16.29 -4.37 0.83
C ASN A 217 15.35 -4.04 -0.35
N LYS A 218 15.07 -2.74 -0.57
CA LYS A 218 14.15 -2.26 -1.62
C LYS A 218 14.58 -2.67 -3.03
N VAL A 219 15.89 -2.66 -3.32
CA VAL A 219 16.42 -3.06 -4.64
C VAL A 219 16.15 -4.54 -4.89
N GLN A 220 16.42 -5.40 -3.91
CA GLN A 220 16.15 -6.83 -4.00
C GLN A 220 14.66 -7.14 -4.10
N SER A 221 13.81 -6.38 -3.41
CA SER A 221 12.36 -6.52 -3.50
C SER A 221 11.87 -6.24 -4.93
N LEU A 222 12.38 -5.16 -5.54
CA LEU A 222 12.07 -4.81 -6.93
C LEU A 222 12.60 -5.84 -7.94
N GLU A 223 13.81 -6.37 -7.74
CA GLU A 223 14.37 -7.44 -8.58
C GLU A 223 13.53 -8.72 -8.52
N PHE A 224 13.12 -9.11 -7.31
CA PHE A 224 12.25 -10.29 -7.14
C PHE A 224 10.88 -10.06 -7.78
N GLN A 225 10.24 -8.91 -7.54
CA GLN A 225 8.97 -8.56 -8.18
C GLN A 225 9.09 -8.57 -9.71
N SER A 226 10.12 -7.93 -10.27
CA SER A 226 10.35 -7.90 -11.72
C SER A 226 10.50 -9.31 -12.30
N CYS A 227 11.20 -10.19 -11.60
CA CYS A 227 11.29 -11.61 -11.97
C CYS A 227 9.90 -12.28 -12.00
N LEU A 228 9.08 -12.08 -10.95
CA LEU A 228 7.73 -12.65 -10.90
C LEU A 228 6.84 -12.13 -12.03
N LEU A 229 7.03 -10.87 -12.44
CA LEU A 229 6.33 -10.28 -13.58
C LEU A 229 6.85 -10.83 -14.92
N GLY A 230 8.07 -11.37 -14.97
CA GLY A 230 8.74 -11.76 -16.21
C GLY A 230 9.25 -10.54 -17.00
N VAL A 231 9.50 -9.44 -16.30
CA VAL A 231 10.09 -8.23 -16.87
C VAL A 231 11.58 -8.32 -16.62
N GLU A 232 12.38 -8.30 -17.68
CA GLU A 232 13.82 -8.17 -17.55
C GLU A 232 14.10 -6.80 -16.92
N THR A 233 14.70 -6.79 -15.73
CA THR A 233 15.28 -5.57 -15.20
C THR A 233 16.39 -5.18 -16.15
N ALA A 234 16.26 -4.01 -16.80
CA ALA A 234 17.37 -3.43 -17.53
C ALA A 234 18.50 -3.24 -16.51
N SER A 235 19.46 -4.17 -16.54
CA SER A 235 20.65 -4.17 -15.69
C SER A 235 21.64 -3.15 -16.24
N ASP A 236 21.18 -1.93 -16.46
CA ASP A 236 22.04 -0.80 -16.79
C ASP A 236 22.37 -0.05 -15.50
N THR A 237 23.49 -0.49 -14.93
CA THR A 237 24.47 0.34 -14.23
C THR A 237 23.91 1.59 -13.52
N LEU A 238 23.31 1.40 -12.34
CA LEU A 238 23.13 2.48 -11.35
C LEU A 238 24.49 2.90 -10.80
N THR A 239 25.24 3.65 -11.62
CA THR A 239 26.36 4.45 -11.12
C THR A 239 25.76 5.60 -10.33
N ALA A 240 26.13 5.71 -9.05
CA ALA A 240 25.70 6.79 -8.19
C ALA A 240 25.95 8.15 -8.86
N PRO A 241 24.95 9.06 -8.92
CA PRO A 241 25.21 10.41 -9.39
C PRO A 241 26.05 11.16 -8.35
N SER A 242 27.27 11.47 -8.77
CA SER A 242 28.13 12.50 -8.19
C SER A 242 27.35 13.82 -8.07
N ALA A 243 27.58 14.52 -6.96
CA ALA A 243 26.97 15.80 -6.65
C ALA A 243 27.17 16.82 -7.77
N GLU A 244 26.08 17.43 -8.23
CA GLU A 244 26.15 18.79 -8.76
C GLU A 244 24.91 19.60 -8.37
N SER A 245 25.21 20.70 -7.69
CA SER A 245 24.31 21.65 -7.07
C SER A 245 23.45 22.36 -8.12
N THR A 246 22.13 22.24 -8.02
CA THR A 246 21.23 23.23 -8.63
C THR A 246 20.51 23.99 -7.52
N LYS A 247 20.92 25.25 -7.38
CA LYS A 247 20.38 26.24 -6.44
C LYS A 247 18.96 26.62 -6.86
N THR A 248 17.96 25.97 -6.27
CA THR A 248 16.58 26.45 -6.31
C THR A 248 16.37 27.41 -5.15
N THR A 249 15.98 28.62 -5.49
CA THR A 249 15.83 29.79 -4.62
C THR A 249 14.91 29.49 -3.45
N SER A 250 15.51 29.41 -2.26
CA SER A 250 14.84 29.27 -0.98
C SER A 250 14.13 30.56 -0.60
N THR A 251 12.81 30.50 -0.43
CA THR A 251 12.09 31.45 0.42
C THR A 251 12.60 31.25 1.84
N THR A 252 13.13 32.31 2.45
CA THR A 252 13.76 32.33 3.77
C THR A 252 12.85 31.71 4.83
N ALA A 253 13.18 30.48 5.25
CA ALA A 253 12.50 29.80 6.34
C ALA A 253 13.19 30.19 7.66
N ASN A 254 12.46 30.89 8.53
CA ASN A 254 12.93 31.22 9.88
C ASN A 254 13.28 29.93 10.63
N GLN A 255 14.57 29.71 10.86
CA GLN A 255 15.02 28.62 11.71
C GLN A 255 14.78 29.01 13.16
N SER A 256 14.16 28.13 13.95
CA SER A 256 13.98 28.32 15.39
C SER A 256 14.39 27.08 16.15
N ILE A 257 15.05 27.27 17.30
CA ILE A 257 15.46 26.19 18.19
C ILE A 257 14.25 25.74 19.00
N LYS A 258 14.02 24.42 19.08
CA LYS A 258 12.99 23.80 19.91
C LYS A 258 13.56 22.60 20.67
N TYR A 259 12.83 22.16 21.69
CA TYR A 259 13.15 21.02 22.53
C TYR A 259 12.11 19.91 22.35
N VAL A 260 12.54 18.66 22.36
CA VAL A 260 11.64 17.51 22.40
C VAL A 260 11.02 17.40 23.79
N THR A 261 9.69 17.40 23.87
CA THR A 261 8.92 17.34 25.12
C THR A 261 8.19 16.03 25.33
N TYR A 262 8.13 15.16 24.32
CA TYR A 262 7.49 13.85 24.47
C TYR A 262 8.37 12.94 25.34
N PRO A 263 7.85 12.37 26.45
CA PRO A 263 8.62 11.55 27.40
C PRO A 263 9.08 10.18 26.85
N GLY A 264 8.79 9.89 25.58
CA GLY A 264 9.22 8.70 24.87
C GLY A 264 10.12 9.01 23.66
N ARG A 265 10.11 8.09 22.69
CA ARG A 265 10.84 8.27 21.43
C ARG A 265 10.03 9.11 20.45
N THR A 266 10.61 10.19 19.97
CA THR A 266 10.10 10.96 18.84
C THR A 266 10.83 10.52 17.59
N TYR A 267 10.14 9.79 16.71
CA TYR A 267 10.72 9.25 15.50
C TYR A 267 10.80 10.30 14.40
N PHE A 268 11.86 10.22 13.59
CA PHE A 268 11.97 10.97 12.34
C PHE A 268 11.08 10.33 11.28
N TYR A 269 10.48 11.16 10.44
CA TYR A 269 9.73 10.79 9.27
C TYR A 269 10.40 11.36 8.02
N GLU A 270 10.30 10.64 6.92
CA GLU A 270 10.67 11.13 5.59
C GLU A 270 9.39 11.44 4.82
N LEU A 271 9.37 12.58 4.13
CA LEU A 271 8.27 12.91 3.23
C LEU A 271 8.56 12.25 1.89
N ASP A 272 7.91 11.13 1.62
CA ASP A 272 8.00 10.41 0.36
C ASP A 272 6.63 10.41 -0.30
N SER A 273 6.58 10.91 -1.53
CA SER A 273 5.37 10.87 -2.37
C SER A 273 4.11 11.48 -1.70
N GLY A 274 4.32 12.46 -0.81
CA GLY A 274 3.25 13.17 -0.09
C GLY A 274 2.83 12.55 1.24
N GLU A 275 3.36 11.37 1.60
CA GLU A 275 3.11 10.72 2.89
C GLU A 275 4.34 10.84 3.80
N PHE A 276 4.12 10.89 5.12
CA PHE A 276 5.19 10.87 6.12
C PHE A 276 5.46 9.43 6.56
N ILE A 277 6.60 8.88 6.16
CA ILE A 277 7.02 7.52 6.48
C ILE A 277 7.95 7.55 7.68
N GLN A 278 7.58 6.86 8.76
CA GLN A 278 8.40 6.78 9.97
C GLN A 278 9.70 6.02 9.70
N SER A 279 10.83 6.57 10.15
CA SER A 279 12.15 5.95 10.12
C SER A 279 12.49 5.28 11.46
N ASN A 280 13.60 4.55 11.50
CA ASN A 280 14.14 3.96 12.73
C ASN A 280 14.99 4.95 13.56
N ILE A 281 15.16 6.19 13.08
CA ILE A 281 15.90 7.23 13.80
C ILE A 281 14.93 7.93 14.73
N PHE A 282 15.33 8.13 15.97
CA PHE A 282 14.54 8.85 16.95
C PHE A 282 15.41 9.77 17.81
N ILE A 283 14.74 10.76 18.38
CA ILE A 283 15.23 11.66 19.43
C ILE A 283 14.37 11.47 20.67
N ILE A 284 14.86 11.91 21.82
CA ILE A 284 14.23 11.71 23.13
C ILE A 284 13.98 13.05 23.82
N GLU A 285 13.17 13.03 24.88
CA GLU A 285 12.89 14.22 25.70
C GLU A 285 14.17 14.97 26.09
N GLY A 286 14.13 16.30 25.93
CA GLY A 286 15.24 17.20 26.21
C GLY A 286 16.25 17.38 25.06
N ASP A 287 16.19 16.57 23.99
CA ASP A 287 17.01 16.81 22.80
C ASP A 287 16.66 18.17 22.15
N GLU A 288 17.69 18.94 21.80
CA GLU A 288 17.56 20.22 21.10
C GLU A 288 17.58 20.00 19.58
N VAL A 289 16.62 20.61 18.87
CA VAL A 289 16.52 20.53 17.42
C VAL A 289 16.35 21.90 16.77
N ASN A 290 16.96 22.06 15.59
CA ASN A 290 16.72 23.22 14.75
C ASN A 290 15.52 22.94 13.84
N THR A 291 14.46 23.72 13.97
CA THR A 291 13.27 23.62 13.14
C THR A 291 13.36 24.56 11.94
N SER A 292 12.67 24.24 10.85
CA SER A 292 12.71 25.06 9.63
C SER A 292 11.37 25.26 8.94
N THR A 293 10.51 24.24 8.87
CA THR A 293 9.24 24.33 8.15
C THR A 293 8.21 23.44 8.83
N VAL A 294 6.95 23.89 8.88
CA VAL A 294 5.82 23.10 9.37
C VAL A 294 4.93 22.73 8.18
N PHE A 295 4.51 21.47 8.11
CA PHE A 295 3.58 20.96 7.11
C PHE A 295 2.56 20.02 7.79
N GLY A 296 1.32 20.48 7.89
CA GLY A 296 0.28 19.78 8.65
C GLY A 296 0.69 19.61 10.12
N LEU A 297 0.70 18.36 10.58
CA LEU A 297 1.10 18.00 11.95
C LEU A 297 2.61 17.82 12.11
N TYR A 298 3.40 17.97 11.04
CA TYR A 298 4.82 17.66 11.06
C TYR A 298 5.69 18.91 10.97
N THR A 299 6.79 18.92 11.72
CA THR A 299 7.82 19.95 11.68
C THR A 299 9.12 19.35 11.15
N LYS A 300 9.72 20.01 10.17
CA LYS A 300 11.01 19.65 9.61
C LYS A 300 12.12 20.11 10.54
N VAL A 301 12.94 19.16 10.99
CA VAL A 301 13.97 19.35 11.99
C VAL A 301 15.35 18.91 11.51
N SER A 302 16.37 19.49 12.13
CA SER A 302 17.76 19.06 12.06
C SER A 302 18.28 18.84 13.48
N TYR A 303 18.75 17.63 13.76
CA TYR A 303 19.31 17.21 15.05
C TYR A 303 20.78 16.86 14.90
N THR A 304 21.62 17.28 15.85
CA THR A 304 23.03 16.90 15.89
C THR A 304 23.25 15.91 17.03
N ALA A 305 23.50 14.65 16.69
CA ALA A 305 23.76 13.61 17.68
C ALA A 305 25.09 13.85 18.40
N LYS A 306 25.27 13.21 19.56
CA LYS A 306 26.48 13.34 20.40
C LYS A 306 27.79 12.98 19.68
N ASN A 307 27.73 12.13 18.65
CA ASN A 307 28.87 11.77 17.82
C ASN A 307 29.16 12.79 16.68
N GLY A 308 28.46 13.92 16.66
CA GLY A 308 28.59 14.97 15.65
C GLY A 308 27.81 14.72 14.35
N ARG A 309 27.13 13.57 14.22
CA ARG A 309 26.33 13.27 13.02
C ARG A 309 25.05 14.08 13.03
N ILE A 310 24.73 14.69 11.88
CA ILE A 310 23.51 15.47 11.70
C ILE A 310 22.44 14.60 11.03
N TYR A 311 21.26 14.57 11.64
CA TYR A 311 20.06 13.92 11.14
C TYR A 311 19.03 14.98 10.74
N LYS A 312 18.40 14.81 9.58
CA LYS A 312 17.37 15.72 9.07
C LYS A 312 16.15 14.91 8.70
N GLY A 313 14.97 15.44 8.99
CA GLY A 313 13.70 14.82 8.62
C GLY A 313 12.55 15.56 9.29
N TRP A 314 11.40 14.91 9.36
CA TRP A 314 10.18 15.45 9.94
C TRP A 314 9.89 14.78 11.27
N VAL A 315 9.27 15.49 12.20
CA VAL A 315 8.77 14.91 13.46
C VAL A 315 7.38 15.47 13.73
N LEU A 316 6.59 14.82 14.59
CA LEU A 316 5.32 15.37 15.03
C LEU A 316 5.55 16.68 15.78
N SER A 317 4.84 17.73 15.38
CA SER A 317 5.01 19.09 15.91
C SER A 317 4.64 19.19 17.38
N ASP A 318 3.66 18.41 17.81
CA ASP A 318 3.18 18.37 19.20
C ASP A 318 4.22 17.79 20.16
N ASN A 319 5.26 17.13 19.64
CA ASN A 319 6.37 16.64 20.45
C ASN A 319 7.46 17.70 20.67
N LEU A 320 7.29 18.93 20.16
CA LEU A 320 8.26 20.01 20.23
C LEU A 320 7.72 21.22 21.00
N SER A 321 8.58 21.85 21.79
CA SER A 321 8.28 23.10 22.50
C SER A 321 9.42 24.11 22.35
N GLU A 322 9.11 25.39 22.51
CA GLU A 322 10.13 26.45 22.61
C GLU A 322 10.82 26.44 23.99
N PHE A 323 10.23 25.79 24.98
CA PHE A 323 10.75 25.70 26.35
C PHE A 323 11.37 24.32 26.61
N SER A 324 12.53 24.32 27.26
CA SER A 324 13.19 23.08 27.69
C SER A 324 12.35 22.38 28.76
N PRO A 325 12.16 21.06 28.70
CA PRO A 325 11.59 20.31 29.81
C PRO A 325 12.45 20.54 31.06
N GLY A 326 11.83 20.99 32.16
CA GLY A 326 12.51 21.21 33.44
C GLY A 326 12.94 22.66 33.77
N GLN A 327 12.51 23.65 32.97
CA GLN A 327 12.52 25.07 33.34
C GLN A 327 11.12 25.56 33.73
#